data_AF-A0A3P8IT06-F1
#
_entry.id   AF-A0A3P8IT06-F1
#
_cell.length_a   1.000
_cell.length_b   1.000
_cell.length_c   1.000
_cell.angle_alpha   90.00
_cell.angle_beta   90.00
_cell.angle_gamma   90.00
#
_symmetry.space_group_name_H-M   'P 1'
#
loop_
_entity.id
_entity.type
_entity.pdbx_description
1 polymer ?
#
loop_
_entity_poly.entity_id
_entity_poly.type
_entity_poly.pdbx_seq_one_letter_code
_entity_poly.pdbx_strand_id
1 'polypeptide(L)'
;MGLIHVDAHTDTNDEMFGEKIAHGTTFRRAVEEGLLDLKRVVQIGQRAQGYAAGDFQWGVDQGFRLVQAEQCWHRSLAPLMAEVRQQMGDGPVYLSFDIDSLDPIWAPGTGTPEVGGLTSIQALEIRPRLPRPGPDWLRSG
;
A
#
# COMPACT_ATOMS: atom_id res chain seq x y z
N MET A 1 6.61 13.40 -1.96
CA MET A 1 5.18 13.21 -2.35
C MET A 1 4.52 12.22 -1.41
N GLY A 2 3.18 12.12 -1.40
CA GLY A 2 2.49 11.07 -0.64
C GLY A 2 2.56 9.71 -1.35
N LEU A 3 2.45 8.63 -0.61
CA LEU A 3 2.51 7.25 -1.10
C LEU A 3 1.41 6.40 -0.47
N ILE A 4 0.66 5.69 -1.31
CA ILE A 4 -0.16 4.55 -0.92
C ILE A 4 0.49 3.33 -1.55
N HIS A 5 0.95 2.40 -0.72
CA HIS A 5 1.59 1.18 -1.15
C HIS A 5 0.73 -0.03 -0.74
N VAL A 6 0.27 -0.82 -1.70
CA VAL A 6 -0.55 -2.02 -1.46
C VAL A 6 0.29 -3.23 -1.81
N ASP A 7 0.72 -3.99 -0.81
CA ASP A 7 1.78 -5.00 -0.94
C ASP A 7 1.73 -6.00 0.23
N ALA A 8 2.13 -7.26 0.00
CA ALA A 8 2.35 -8.23 1.07
C ALA A 8 3.61 -7.95 1.93
N HIS A 9 4.55 -7.19 1.39
CA HIS A 9 5.86 -6.83 1.93
C HIS A 9 5.95 -5.32 2.20
N THR A 10 6.99 -4.89 2.93
CA THR A 10 7.22 -3.46 3.18
C THR A 10 8.10 -2.82 2.13
N ASP A 11 8.97 -3.58 1.46
CA ASP A 11 9.97 -3.07 0.50
C ASP A 11 10.86 -1.94 1.07
N THR A 12 11.16 -2.06 2.37
CA THR A 12 11.99 -1.12 3.13
C THR A 12 13.29 -1.75 3.65
N ASN A 13 13.71 -2.89 3.13
CA ASN A 13 14.95 -3.53 3.53
C ASN A 13 16.15 -2.64 3.14
N ASP A 14 17.21 -2.70 3.93
CA ASP A 14 18.43 -1.99 3.59
C ASP A 14 19.20 -2.71 2.48
N GLU A 15 19.32 -4.03 2.54
CA GLU A 15 19.96 -4.83 1.49
C GLU A 15 19.16 -6.10 1.23
N MET A 16 19.26 -6.60 0.01
CA MET A 16 18.76 -7.91 -0.37
C MET A 16 19.91 -8.69 -1.01
N PHE A 17 20.30 -9.81 -0.40
CA PHE A 17 21.46 -10.61 -0.82
C PHE A 17 22.78 -9.82 -0.95
N GLY A 18 22.96 -8.79 -0.11
CA GLY A 18 24.14 -7.91 -0.12
C GLY A 18 24.05 -6.75 -1.11
N GLU A 19 22.95 -6.62 -1.86
CA GLU A 19 22.74 -5.55 -2.84
C GLU A 19 21.79 -4.48 -2.30
N LYS A 20 22.17 -3.20 -2.48
CA LYS A 20 21.37 -2.04 -2.06
C LYS A 20 20.18 -1.77 -2.98
N ILE A 21 20.22 -2.26 -4.22
CA ILE A 21 19.21 -2.03 -5.27
C ILE A 21 18.56 -3.37 -5.63
N ALA A 22 17.40 -3.63 -5.06
CA ALA A 22 16.55 -4.79 -5.32
C ALA A 22 15.08 -4.40 -5.11
N HIS A 23 14.13 -5.27 -5.47
CA HIS A 23 12.70 -4.97 -5.31
C HIS A 23 12.36 -4.61 -3.85
N GLY A 24 12.89 -5.38 -2.89
CA GLY A 24 12.64 -5.18 -1.46
C GLY A 24 13.33 -3.98 -0.81
N THR A 25 14.09 -3.17 -1.56
CA THR A 25 14.81 -2.00 -1.02
C THR A 25 14.28 -0.65 -1.56
N THR A 26 13.26 -0.68 -2.42
CA THR A 26 12.78 0.48 -3.19
C THR A 26 12.38 1.67 -2.31
N PHE A 27 11.50 1.45 -1.32
CA PHE A 27 11.00 2.55 -0.49
C PHE A 27 11.99 3.00 0.58
N ARG A 28 12.96 2.15 0.94
CA ARG A 28 14.09 2.55 1.76
C ARG A 28 14.92 3.62 1.05
N ARG A 29 15.26 3.41 -0.22
CA ARG A 29 15.99 4.40 -1.03
C ARG A 29 15.17 5.68 -1.21
N ALA A 30 13.87 5.56 -1.48
CA ALA A 30 12.99 6.71 -1.63
C ALA A 30 12.92 7.62 -0.38
N VAL A 31 13.01 7.05 0.82
CA VAL A 31 13.13 7.83 2.07
C VAL A 31 14.48 8.50 2.17
N GLU A 32 15.57 7.75 1.95
CA GLU A 32 16.94 8.29 2.08
C GLU A 32 17.23 9.41 1.07
N GLU A 33 16.63 9.35 -0.12
CA GLU A 33 16.71 10.39 -1.15
C GLU A 33 15.72 11.56 -0.93
N GLY A 34 14.91 11.52 0.12
CA GLY A 34 13.97 12.59 0.47
C GLY A 34 12.80 12.74 -0.51
N LEU A 35 12.43 11.67 -1.22
CA LEU A 35 11.36 11.69 -2.24
C LEU A 35 9.95 11.57 -1.64
N LEU A 36 9.85 11.05 -0.41
CA LEU A 36 8.59 10.79 0.28
C LEU A 36 8.33 11.81 1.39
N ASP A 37 7.06 12.23 1.51
CA ASP A 37 6.59 12.92 2.70
C ASP A 37 6.19 11.85 3.73
N LEU A 38 7.03 11.64 4.75
CA LEU A 38 6.92 10.51 5.68
C LEU A 38 5.59 10.47 6.45
N LYS A 39 4.91 11.63 6.63
CA LYS A 39 3.58 11.69 7.27
C LYS A 39 2.45 11.25 6.34
N ARG A 40 2.73 11.21 5.03
CA ARG A 40 1.80 10.87 3.95
C ARG A 40 2.20 9.57 3.27
N VAL A 41 2.68 8.59 4.03
CA VAL A 41 2.95 7.23 3.57
C VAL A 41 2.02 6.24 4.29
N VAL A 42 1.33 5.41 3.52
CA VAL A 42 0.52 4.29 4.03
C VAL A 42 0.89 3.02 3.29
N GLN A 43 1.11 1.94 4.04
CA GLN A 43 1.31 0.61 3.50
C GLN A 43 0.13 -0.29 3.93
N ILE A 44 -0.42 -1.07 3.01
CA ILE A 44 -1.63 -1.89 3.22
C ILE A 44 -1.38 -3.30 2.72
N GLY A 45 -1.70 -4.32 3.53
CA GLY A 45 -1.69 -5.73 3.13
C GLY A 45 -0.50 -6.55 3.65
N GLN A 46 0.35 -5.95 4.48
CA GLN A 46 1.57 -6.61 4.96
C GLN A 46 1.24 -7.83 5.81
N ARG A 47 1.90 -8.94 5.49
CA ARG A 47 1.73 -10.24 6.17
C ARG A 47 2.88 -11.21 5.96
N ALA A 48 3.74 -10.96 4.97
CA ALA A 48 4.93 -11.76 4.75
C ALA A 48 5.75 -11.78 6.04
N GLN A 49 6.15 -12.96 6.51
CA GLN A 49 7.06 -13.00 7.66
C GLN A 49 8.37 -12.36 7.22
N GLY A 50 8.70 -11.20 7.79
CA GLY A 50 9.99 -10.57 7.54
C GLY A 50 11.14 -11.55 7.84
N TYR A 51 12.28 -11.34 7.19
CA TYR A 51 13.51 -12.06 7.51
C TYR A 51 13.99 -11.76 8.93
N ALA A 52 13.53 -10.64 9.52
CA ALA A 52 13.68 -10.31 10.93
C ALA A 52 12.43 -9.60 11.52
N ALA A 53 12.26 -9.69 12.84
CA ALA A 53 11.18 -9.00 13.57
C ALA A 53 11.19 -7.45 13.42
N GLY A 54 12.28 -6.88 12.88
CA GLY A 54 12.44 -5.44 12.68
C GLY A 54 11.94 -4.91 11.33
N ASP A 55 11.58 -5.77 10.38
CA ASP A 55 11.30 -5.36 8.99
C ASP A 55 10.05 -4.48 8.87
N PHE A 56 9.08 -4.65 9.77
CA PHE A 56 7.91 -3.79 9.89
C PHE A 56 8.17 -2.53 10.72
N GLN A 57 9.10 -2.59 11.67
CA GLN A 57 9.32 -1.52 12.64
C GLN A 57 10.01 -0.32 11.99
N TRP A 58 10.94 -0.54 11.06
CA TRP A 58 11.70 0.56 10.47
C TRP A 58 10.80 1.60 9.79
N GLY A 59 9.82 1.16 8.98
CA GLY A 59 8.88 2.08 8.32
C GLY A 59 8.02 2.85 9.33
N VAL A 60 7.56 2.17 10.39
CA VAL A 60 6.82 2.80 11.50
C VAL A 60 7.68 3.85 12.20
N ASP A 61 8.97 3.57 12.41
CA ASP A 61 9.92 4.51 13.03
C ASP A 61 10.16 5.77 12.16
N GLN A 62 10.03 5.65 10.83
CA GLN A 62 10.05 6.81 9.92
C GLN A 62 8.74 7.63 9.98
N GLY A 63 7.66 7.06 10.51
CA GLY A 63 6.34 7.68 10.58
C GLY A 63 5.31 7.12 9.58
N PHE A 64 5.60 5.99 8.93
CA PHE A 64 4.65 5.35 8.03
C PHE A 64 3.46 4.80 8.79
N ARG A 65 2.29 4.82 8.16
CA ARG A 65 1.12 4.09 8.64
C ARG A 65 1.13 2.68 8.05
N LEU A 66 1.24 1.67 8.90
CA LEU A 66 1.20 0.26 8.51
C LEU A 66 -0.18 -0.35 8.77
N VAL A 67 -0.80 -0.93 7.75
CA VAL A 67 -2.09 -1.62 7.84
C VAL A 67 -1.91 -3.08 7.41
N GLN A 68 -1.63 -3.93 8.39
CA GLN A 68 -1.39 -5.35 8.18
C GLN A 68 -2.65 -6.08 7.69
N ALA A 69 -2.47 -7.24 7.06
CA ALA A 69 -3.57 -8.01 6.46
C ALA A 69 -4.66 -8.39 7.48
N GLU A 70 -4.29 -8.69 8.72
CA GLU A 70 -5.20 -9.01 9.83
C GLU A 70 -6.19 -7.89 10.10
N GLN A 71 -5.79 -6.62 9.90
CA GLN A 71 -6.67 -5.48 10.06
C GLN A 71 -7.69 -5.34 8.91
N CYS A 72 -7.40 -5.99 7.77
CA CYS A 72 -8.23 -5.97 6.57
C CYS A 72 -9.24 -7.13 6.53
N TRP A 73 -8.96 -8.24 7.23
CA TRP A 73 -9.81 -9.43 7.15
C TRP A 73 -11.24 -9.19 7.64
N HIS A 74 -12.18 -9.88 6.98
CA HIS A 74 -13.61 -9.91 7.31
C HIS A 74 -14.33 -8.54 7.31
N ARG A 75 -13.76 -7.51 6.67
CA ARG A 75 -14.37 -6.18 6.59
C ARG A 75 -14.12 -5.47 5.25
N SER A 76 -14.97 -4.48 4.97
CA SER A 76 -14.77 -3.54 3.87
C SER A 76 -13.62 -2.57 4.19
N LEU A 77 -12.83 -2.24 3.16
CA LEU A 77 -11.75 -1.25 3.22
C LEU A 77 -12.23 0.16 2.87
N ALA A 78 -13.50 0.36 2.50
CA ALA A 78 -14.01 1.68 2.15
C ALA A 78 -13.85 2.74 3.28
N PRO A 79 -14.08 2.41 4.57
CA PRO A 79 -13.79 3.33 5.69
C PRO A 79 -12.30 3.63 5.83
N LEU A 80 -11.45 2.59 5.77
CA LEU A 80 -10.00 2.75 5.81
C LEU A 80 -9.52 3.72 4.73
N MET A 81 -10.01 3.56 3.50
CA MET A 81 -9.64 4.43 2.39
C MET A 81 -10.13 5.87 2.56
N ALA A 82 -11.17 6.13 3.37
CA ALA A 82 -11.57 7.49 3.73
C ALA A 82 -10.53 8.15 4.64
N GLU A 83 -10.03 7.42 5.64
CA GLU A 83 -8.95 7.88 6.52
C GLU A 83 -7.65 8.09 5.75
N VAL A 84 -7.30 7.16 4.84
CA VAL A 84 -6.10 7.28 3.98
C VAL A 84 -6.18 8.54 3.12
N ARG A 85 -7.34 8.83 2.51
CA ARG A 85 -7.55 10.08 1.75
C ARG A 85 -7.36 11.33 2.61
N GLN A 86 -7.87 11.32 3.83
CA GLN A 86 -7.69 12.44 4.76
C GLN A 86 -6.21 12.63 5.12
N GLN A 87 -5.49 11.53 5.38
CA GLN A 87 -4.04 11.57 5.64
C GLN A 87 -3.26 12.07 4.43
N MET A 88 -3.65 11.68 3.22
CA MET A 88 -3.00 12.14 1.99
C MET A 88 -3.23 13.63 1.71
N GLY A 89 -4.37 14.22 2.11
CA GLY A 89 -4.70 15.61 1.80
C GLY A 89 -4.70 15.92 0.29
N ASP A 90 -4.49 17.19 -0.08
CA ASP A 90 -4.61 17.67 -1.46
C ASP A 90 -3.30 17.65 -2.28
N GLY A 91 -2.18 17.25 -1.66
CA GLY A 91 -0.89 17.19 -2.36
C GLY A 91 -0.78 16.00 -3.31
N PRO A 92 0.26 15.93 -4.15
CA PRO A 92 0.48 14.80 -5.05
C PRO A 92 0.66 13.48 -4.29
N VAL A 93 0.03 12.41 -4.79
CA VAL A 93 0.06 11.05 -4.24
C VAL A 93 0.39 10.06 -5.33
N TYR A 94 1.32 9.16 -5.04
CA TYR A 94 1.61 7.99 -5.87
C TYR A 94 0.90 6.75 -5.27
N LEU A 95 0.23 5.96 -6.12
CA LEU A 95 -0.34 4.67 -5.75
C LEU A 95 0.52 3.57 -6.37
N SER A 96 1.21 2.82 -5.54
CA SER A 96 1.92 1.60 -5.91
C SER A 96 1.08 0.40 -5.51
N PHE A 97 0.85 -0.52 -6.44
CA PHE A 97 0.04 -1.72 -6.21
C PHE A 97 0.84 -2.94 -6.65
N ASP A 98 1.37 -3.69 -5.69
CA ASP A 98 1.93 -5.01 -5.94
C ASP A 98 0.81 -6.05 -6.02
N ILE A 99 0.88 -6.91 -7.02
CA ILE A 99 -0.10 -7.95 -7.26
C ILE A 99 -0.06 -9.03 -6.17
N ASP A 100 1.07 -9.21 -5.49
CA ASP A 100 1.21 -10.16 -4.38
C ASP A 100 0.46 -9.73 -3.11
N SER A 101 -0.03 -8.49 -3.06
CA SER A 101 -0.95 -8.03 -2.03
C SER A 101 -2.25 -8.83 -2.01
N LEU A 102 -2.65 -9.37 -3.16
CA LEU A 102 -3.79 -10.26 -3.30
C LEU A 102 -3.46 -11.67 -2.84
N ASP A 103 -4.48 -12.38 -2.34
CA ASP A 103 -4.33 -13.79 -2.02
C ASP A 103 -3.98 -14.61 -3.30
N PRO A 104 -3.10 -15.62 -3.22
CA PRO A 104 -2.71 -16.45 -4.36
C PRO A 104 -3.89 -17.14 -5.07
N ILE A 105 -5.04 -17.30 -4.43
CA ILE A 105 -6.27 -17.77 -5.10
C ILE A 105 -6.72 -16.82 -6.23
N TRP A 106 -6.42 -15.53 -6.12
CA TRP A 106 -6.75 -14.49 -7.10
C TRP A 106 -5.55 -14.14 -7.99
N ALA A 107 -4.34 -14.14 -7.43
CA ALA A 107 -3.12 -13.75 -8.14
C ALA A 107 -1.99 -14.80 -7.97
N PRO A 108 -2.14 -16.01 -8.56
CA PRO A 108 -1.14 -17.06 -8.40
C PRO A 108 0.18 -16.78 -9.15
N GLY A 109 0.16 -15.90 -10.16
CA GLY A 109 1.30 -15.59 -11.02
C GLY A 109 2.16 -14.44 -10.51
N THR A 110 2.70 -14.54 -9.29
CA THR A 110 3.65 -13.56 -8.71
C THR A 110 4.93 -14.23 -8.21
N GLY A 111 6.01 -13.47 -8.05
CA GLY A 111 7.32 -13.98 -7.64
C GLY A 111 7.39 -14.42 -6.17
N THR A 112 6.62 -13.76 -5.30
CA THR A 112 6.64 -13.91 -3.84
C THR A 112 5.22 -14.08 -3.28
N PRO A 113 4.51 -15.19 -3.60
CA PRO A 113 3.11 -15.36 -3.19
C PRO A 113 2.99 -15.62 -1.69
N GLU A 114 2.19 -14.82 -1.00
CA GLU A 114 1.91 -14.94 0.44
C GLU A 114 0.43 -15.22 0.70
N VAL A 115 0.11 -16.31 1.39
CA VAL A 115 -1.28 -16.72 1.68
C VAL A 115 -1.99 -15.76 2.65
N GLY A 116 -3.33 -15.75 2.66
CA GLY A 116 -4.12 -14.92 3.56
C GLY A 116 -4.20 -13.45 3.13
N GLY A 117 -4.11 -13.20 1.82
CA GLY A 117 -4.03 -11.86 1.25
C GLY A 117 -5.37 -11.16 1.06
N LEU A 118 -5.32 -10.01 0.39
CA LEU A 118 -6.52 -9.25 0.04
C LEU A 118 -7.37 -10.01 -0.99
N THR A 119 -8.67 -9.82 -0.91
CA THR A 119 -9.59 -10.28 -1.95
C THR A 119 -9.62 -9.29 -3.11
N SER A 120 -10.03 -9.76 -4.30
CA SER A 120 -10.27 -8.90 -5.47
C SER A 120 -11.31 -7.79 -5.18
N ILE A 121 -12.29 -8.05 -4.32
CA ILE A 121 -13.29 -7.06 -3.88
C ILE A 121 -12.60 -5.93 -3.10
N GLN A 122 -11.75 -6.27 -2.13
CA GLN A 122 -11.04 -5.29 -1.31
C GLN A 122 -10.07 -4.44 -2.14
N ALA A 123 -9.40 -5.03 -3.15
CA ALA A 123 -8.58 -4.26 -4.08
C ALA A 123 -9.39 -3.22 -4.88
N LEU A 124 -10.63 -3.55 -5.28
CA LEU A 124 -11.52 -2.59 -5.94
C LEU A 124 -11.99 -1.47 -4.99
N GLU A 125 -12.07 -1.73 -3.69
CA GLU A 125 -12.37 -0.72 -2.67
C GLU A 125 -11.20 0.25 -2.43
N ILE A 126 -9.95 -0.20 -2.64
CA ILE A 126 -8.74 0.62 -2.55
C ILE A 126 -8.61 1.57 -3.75
N ARG A 127 -9.08 1.16 -4.93
CA ARG A 127 -8.97 1.97 -6.16
C ARG A 127 -9.48 3.41 -5.93
N PRO A 128 -8.75 4.43 -6.37
CA PRO A 128 -9.25 5.79 -6.41
C PRO A 128 -10.61 5.83 -7.11
N ARG A 129 -11.62 6.40 -6.44
CA ARG A 129 -12.87 6.72 -7.12
C ARG A 129 -12.58 7.87 -8.07
N LEU A 130 -12.42 7.55 -9.35
CA LEU A 130 -12.54 8.57 -10.39
C LEU A 130 -13.89 9.26 -10.19
N PRO A 131 -13.98 10.60 -10.35
CA PRO A 131 -15.25 11.27 -10.37
C PRO A 131 -16.12 10.54 -11.40
N ARG A 132 -17.23 9.95 -10.94
CA ARG A 132 -18.21 9.41 -11.88
C ARG A 132 -18.69 10.61 -12.67
N PRO A 133 -18.63 10.60 -14.02
CA PRO A 133 -19.32 11.63 -14.78
C PRO A 133 -20.78 11.59 -14.32
N GLY A 134 -21.20 12.66 -13.64
CA GLY A 134 -22.59 12.86 -13.32
C GLY A 134 -23.34 13.12 -14.62
N PRO A 135 -24.61 12.75 -14.73
CA PRO A 135 -25.42 13.23 -15.84
C PRO A 135 -25.50 14.76 -15.78
N ASP A 136 -24.90 15.44 -16.76
CA ASP A 136 -24.88 16.91 -16.91
C ASP A 136 -26.28 17.55 -17.09
N TRP A 137 -27.34 16.76 -17.15
CA TRP A 137 -28.69 17.21 -17.47
C TRP A 137 -29.59 17.56 -16.26
N LEU A 138 -29.07 17.53 -15.02
CA LEU A 138 -29.86 17.89 -13.81
C LEU A 138 -29.72 19.35 -13.34
N ARG A 139 -29.09 20.24 -14.13
CA ARG A 139 -28.87 21.67 -13.74
C ARG A 139 -29.68 22.70 -14.53
N SER A 140 -30.70 22.29 -15.26
CA SER A 140 -31.59 23.22 -15.97
C SER A 140 -33.05 22.80 -15.81
N GLY A 141 -33.71 23.41 -14.82
CA GLY A 141 -35.14 23.31 -14.51
C GLY A 141 -35.48 24.34 -13.45
#